data_AF-A0A1E4U025-F1
#
_entry.id   AF-A0A1E4U025-F1
#
_cell.length_a   1.000
_cell.length_b   1.000
_cell.length_c   1.000
_cell.angle_alpha   90.00
_cell.angle_beta   90.00
_cell.angle_gamma   90.00
#
_symmetry.space_group_name_H-M   'P 1'
#
loop_
_entity.id
_entity.type
_entity.pdbx_description
1 polymer ?
#
loop_
_entity_poly.entity_id
_entity_poly.type
_entity_poly.pdbx_seq_one_letter_code
_entity_poly.pdbx_strand_id
1 'polypeptide(L)'
;MVIVEESFNNFNSFESNVENVLEQVNDSLVYIDDEITQQEREEVNKLVTQELASFDVNKLYPSLENRYEILLVRKNKVEPLKKKNDEIIIPSIGGIDLTRYNNLTTESNELDYAKLYTSLAHSMLRQRSLTISNFNNDIIVKNKWLLYNNQLSCYNSILKKELNKKRKAIDDINEQRKKLQLNYKPLDEYLQNKWREEIKACVDVD
;
A
#
# COMPACT_ATOMS: atom_id res chain seq x y z
N MET A 1 12.95 -0.34 -26.85
CA MET A 1 11.67 0.33 -27.20
C MET A 1 10.51 -0.68 -27.28
N VAL A 2 10.53 -1.78 -26.51
CA VAL A 2 9.47 -2.82 -26.53
C VAL A 2 8.84 -3.04 -25.13
N ILE A 3 9.51 -2.57 -24.06
CA ILE A 3 9.08 -2.80 -22.68
C ILE A 3 8.00 -1.80 -22.21
N VAL A 4 7.75 -0.73 -22.96
CA VAL A 4 6.77 0.31 -22.56
C VAL A 4 5.34 -0.06 -22.98
N GLU A 5 5.15 -0.86 -24.03
CA GLU A 5 3.81 -1.16 -24.57
C GLU A 5 3.06 -2.24 -23.77
N GLU A 6 3.75 -3.21 -23.16
CA GLU A 6 3.09 -4.27 -22.36
C GLU A 6 2.47 -3.74 -21.05
N SER A 7 3.01 -2.65 -20.49
CA SER A 7 2.45 -1.99 -19.30
C SER A 7 1.16 -1.21 -19.57
N PHE A 8 0.92 -0.77 -20.81
CA PHE A 8 -0.30 -0.05 -21.18
C PHE A 8 -1.46 -1.00 -21.52
N ASN A 9 -1.17 -2.16 -22.12
CA ASN A 9 -2.22 -3.15 -22.44
C ASN A 9 -2.84 -3.81 -21.19
N ASN A 10 -2.09 -3.93 -20.09
CA ASN A 10 -2.61 -4.46 -18.82
C ASN A 10 -3.51 -3.48 -18.04
N PHE A 11 -3.51 -2.19 -18.38
CA PHE A 11 -4.44 -1.22 -17.80
C PHE A 11 -5.81 -1.28 -18.48
N ASN A 12 -5.84 -1.46 -19.80
CA ASN A 12 -7.09 -1.57 -20.57
C ASN A 12 -7.88 -2.85 -20.24
N SER A 13 -7.20 -3.95 -19.88
CA SER A 13 -7.87 -5.18 -19.41
C SER A 13 -8.44 -5.07 -17.99
N PHE A 14 -8.03 -4.05 -17.23
CA PHE A 14 -8.64 -3.75 -15.94
C PHE A 14 -9.90 -2.91 -16.14
N GLU A 15 -9.89 -1.96 -17.09
CA GLU A 15 -11.08 -1.17 -17.45
C GLU A 15 -12.21 -2.02 -18.05
N SER A 16 -11.90 -3.00 -18.92
CA SER A 16 -12.95 -3.88 -19.48
C SER A 16 -13.54 -4.87 -18.47
N ASN A 17 -12.79 -5.22 -17.42
CA ASN A 17 -13.29 -6.06 -16.33
C ASN A 17 -14.09 -5.27 -15.28
N VAL A 18 -13.98 -3.93 -15.27
CA VAL A 18 -14.86 -3.07 -14.47
C VAL A 18 -16.24 -2.97 -15.12
N GLU A 19 -16.33 -3.00 -16.46
CA GLU A 19 -17.63 -2.97 -17.16
C GLU A 19 -18.49 -4.21 -16.91
N ASN A 20 -17.90 -5.42 -16.82
CA ASN A 20 -18.65 -6.66 -16.60
C ASN A 20 -19.07 -6.93 -15.14
N VAL A 21 -18.62 -6.13 -14.17
CA VAL A 21 -19.03 -6.26 -12.75
C VAL A 21 -20.23 -5.36 -12.43
N LEU A 22 -20.69 -4.54 -13.38
CA LEU A 22 -21.80 -3.60 -13.17
C LEU A 22 -23.21 -4.23 -13.30
N GLU A 23 -23.36 -5.52 -13.63
CA GLU A 23 -24.68 -6.16 -13.78
C GLU A 23 -25.29 -6.71 -12.49
N GLN A 24 -24.54 -6.76 -11.38
CA GLN A 24 -25.10 -6.95 -10.04
C GLN A 24 -24.79 -5.73 -9.20
N VAL A 25 -25.52 -4.64 -9.47
CA VAL A 25 -25.59 -3.52 -8.54
C VAL A 25 -26.30 -4.03 -7.29
N ASN A 26 -25.52 -4.46 -6.29
CA ASN A 26 -26.02 -4.63 -4.94
C ASN A 26 -26.55 -3.27 -4.48
N ASP A 27 -27.87 -3.12 -4.46
CA ASP A 27 -28.59 -1.88 -4.15
C ASP A 27 -28.52 -1.58 -2.63
N SER A 28 -27.33 -1.28 -2.13
CA SER A 28 -27.14 -0.68 -0.81
C SER A 28 -27.07 0.83 -0.94
N LEU A 29 -28.07 1.53 -0.39
CA LEU A 29 -28.26 2.97 -0.56
C LEU A 29 -27.81 3.72 0.68
N VAL A 30 -26.49 3.78 0.88
CA VAL A 30 -25.83 4.34 2.08
C VAL A 30 -26.30 5.75 2.51
N TYR A 31 -26.80 6.59 1.59
CA TYR A 31 -27.29 7.94 1.93
C TYR A 31 -28.80 8.02 2.24
N ILE A 32 -29.57 6.96 1.97
CA ILE A 32 -31.03 6.88 2.23
C ILE A 32 -31.32 5.91 3.36
N ASP A 33 -30.63 4.77 3.37
CA ASP A 33 -30.81 3.70 4.35
C ASP A 33 -30.53 4.22 5.77
N ASP A 34 -31.31 3.75 6.74
CA ASP A 34 -31.11 4.06 8.16
C ASP A 34 -29.75 3.51 8.64
N GLU A 35 -29.18 4.16 9.67
CA GLU A 35 -27.92 3.69 10.25
C GLU A 35 -28.10 2.28 10.82
N ILE A 36 -27.35 1.31 10.26
CA ILE A 36 -27.35 -0.09 10.72
C ILE A 36 -27.02 -0.13 12.21
N THR A 37 -27.93 -0.70 13.00
CA THR A 37 -27.73 -0.86 14.43
C THR A 37 -26.64 -1.89 14.73
N GLN A 38 -26.02 -1.78 15.90
CA GLN A 38 -24.98 -2.73 16.31
C GLN A 38 -25.51 -4.17 16.39
N GLN A 39 -26.79 -4.36 16.72
CA GLN A 39 -27.44 -5.67 16.79
C GLN A 39 -27.60 -6.31 15.41
N GLU A 40 -28.12 -5.56 14.43
CA GLU A 40 -28.26 -6.04 13.05
C GLU A 40 -26.90 -6.40 12.44
N ARG A 41 -25.85 -5.62 12.75
CA ARG A 41 -24.48 -5.93 12.31
C ARG A 41 -23.99 -7.27 12.85
N GLU A 42 -24.27 -7.58 14.11
CA GLU A 42 -23.90 -8.85 14.72
C GLU A 42 -24.69 -10.03 14.13
N GLU A 43 -25.96 -9.85 13.81
CA GLU A 43 -26.78 -10.87 13.15
C GLU A 43 -26.32 -11.15 11.72
N VAL A 44 -26.07 -10.11 10.92
CA VAL A 44 -25.52 -10.27 9.57
C VAL A 44 -24.16 -10.94 9.62
N ASN A 45 -23.28 -10.55 10.55
CA ASN A 45 -21.99 -11.21 10.72
C ASN A 45 -22.12 -12.69 11.07
N LYS A 46 -23.10 -13.08 11.89
CA LYS A 46 -23.37 -14.50 12.18
C LYS A 46 -23.75 -15.25 10.91
N LEU A 47 -24.66 -14.72 10.10
CA LEU A 47 -25.06 -15.31 8.82
C LEU A 47 -23.86 -15.42 7.87
N VAL A 48 -23.05 -14.37 7.75
CA VAL A 48 -21.83 -14.40 6.94
C VAL A 48 -20.86 -15.47 7.42
N THR A 49 -20.67 -15.64 8.74
CA THR A 49 -19.80 -16.69 9.26
C THR A 49 -20.36 -18.11 9.03
N GLN A 50 -21.68 -18.28 9.03
CA GLN A 50 -22.31 -19.55 8.68
C GLN A 50 -22.08 -19.90 7.21
N GLU A 51 -22.26 -18.93 6.31
CA GLU A 51 -22.00 -19.11 4.88
C GLU A 51 -20.51 -19.37 4.63
N LEU A 52 -19.61 -18.63 5.28
CA LEU A 52 -18.16 -18.84 5.16
C LEU A 52 -17.72 -20.23 5.65
N ALA A 53 -18.43 -20.88 6.57
CA ALA A 53 -18.12 -22.24 6.99
C ALA A 53 -18.33 -23.27 5.87
N SER A 54 -19.16 -22.96 4.87
CA SER A 54 -19.36 -23.80 3.68
C SER A 54 -18.27 -23.62 2.62
N PHE A 55 -17.49 -22.53 2.69
CA PHE A 55 -16.43 -22.21 1.75
C PHE A 55 -15.03 -22.47 2.36
N ASP A 56 -14.11 -22.96 1.53
CA ASP A 56 -12.72 -23.13 1.96
C ASP A 56 -11.99 -21.78 1.97
N VAL A 57 -11.96 -21.14 3.15
CA VAL A 57 -11.32 -19.84 3.40
C VAL A 57 -9.81 -19.87 3.10
N ASN A 58 -9.19 -21.05 3.07
CA ASN A 58 -7.74 -21.18 2.84
C ASN A 58 -7.36 -21.32 1.36
N LYS A 59 -8.34 -21.49 0.47
CA LYS A 59 -8.08 -21.56 -0.97
C LYS A 59 -7.88 -20.15 -1.50
N LEU A 60 -6.62 -19.83 -1.84
CA LEU A 60 -6.29 -18.58 -2.52
C LEU A 60 -7.08 -18.47 -3.83
N TYR A 61 -7.57 -17.27 -4.11
CA TYR A 61 -8.22 -16.99 -5.38
C TYR A 61 -7.23 -17.23 -6.54
N PRO A 62 -7.62 -17.91 -7.63
CA PRO A 62 -6.68 -18.36 -8.67
C PRO A 62 -5.82 -17.24 -9.30
N SER A 63 -6.29 -15.99 -9.32
CA SER A 63 -5.52 -14.85 -9.86
C SER A 63 -4.46 -14.30 -8.88
N LEU A 64 -4.51 -14.67 -7.60
CA LEU A 64 -3.56 -14.27 -6.56
C LEU A 64 -2.38 -15.23 -6.50
N GLU A 65 -2.60 -16.53 -6.75
CA GLU A 65 -1.58 -17.59 -6.62
C GLU A 65 -0.34 -17.29 -7.47
N ASN A 66 -0.53 -16.78 -8.69
CA ASN A 66 0.55 -16.42 -9.62
C ASN A 66 1.34 -15.14 -9.20
N ARG A 67 0.76 -14.27 -8.36
CA ARG A 67 1.44 -13.04 -7.90
C ARG A 67 2.32 -13.28 -6.66
N TYR A 68 1.98 -14.24 -5.81
CA TYR A 68 2.78 -14.55 -4.63
C TYR A 68 4.14 -15.13 -4.99
N GLU A 69 4.22 -15.95 -6.03
CA GLU A 69 5.48 -16.53 -6.51
C GLU A 69 6.47 -15.44 -6.96
N ILE A 70 6.00 -14.40 -7.66
CA ILE A 70 6.84 -13.28 -8.14
C ILE A 70 7.44 -12.48 -6.98
N LEU A 71 6.69 -12.30 -5.88
CA LEU A 71 7.17 -11.61 -4.68
C LEU A 71 8.19 -12.43 -3.88
N LEU A 72 8.05 -13.76 -3.88
CA LEU A 72 8.99 -14.68 -3.22
C LEU A 72 10.32 -14.77 -3.99
N VAL A 73 10.29 -14.80 -5.32
CA VAL A 73 11.50 -14.80 -6.16
C VAL A 73 12.33 -13.52 -5.93
N ARG A 74 11.68 -12.36 -5.69
CA ARG A 74 12.39 -11.11 -5.37
C ARG A 74 13.00 -11.09 -3.96
N LYS A 75 12.38 -11.80 -3.01
CA LYS A 75 12.91 -11.95 -1.64
C LYS A 75 14.16 -12.80 -1.56
N ASN A 76 14.39 -13.74 -2.49
CA ASN A 76 15.57 -14.61 -2.46
C ASN A 76 16.90 -13.89 -2.76
N LYS A 77 16.89 -12.60 -3.13
CA LYS A 77 18.10 -11.74 -3.20
C LYS A 77 18.32 -10.89 -1.94
N VAL A 78 17.34 -10.84 -1.04
CA VAL A 78 17.49 -10.25 0.29
C VAL A 78 17.79 -11.43 1.21
N GLU A 79 18.98 -11.46 1.82
CA GLU A 79 19.34 -12.52 2.75
C GLU A 79 18.19 -12.77 3.75
N PRO A 80 17.79 -14.02 3.99
CA PRO A 80 16.71 -14.30 4.92
C PRO A 80 17.14 -13.81 6.30
N LEU A 81 16.33 -12.92 6.88
CA LEU A 81 16.35 -12.56 8.29
C LEU A 81 16.29 -13.87 9.09
N LYS A 82 17.45 -14.37 9.53
CA LYS A 82 17.52 -15.57 10.36
C LYS A 82 16.91 -15.22 11.71
N LYS A 83 15.66 -15.64 11.92
CA LYS A 83 15.06 -15.69 13.25
C LYS A 83 15.86 -16.70 14.07
N LYS A 84 16.63 -16.22 15.04
CA LYS A 84 17.18 -17.04 16.12
C LYS A 84 16.62 -16.46 17.42
N ASN A 85 15.69 -17.20 18.04
CA ASN A 85 15.20 -17.02 19.41
C ASN A 85 14.50 -15.68 19.71
N ASP A 86 13.33 -15.44 19.10
CA ASP A 86 12.31 -14.43 19.47
C ASP A 86 12.73 -12.96 19.65
N GLU A 87 14.00 -12.63 19.46
CA GLU A 87 14.48 -11.27 19.26
C GLU A 87 14.62 -11.05 17.76
N ILE A 88 13.95 -10.01 17.25
CA ILE A 88 14.23 -9.49 15.92
C ILE A 88 15.64 -8.92 16.02
N ILE A 89 16.66 -9.74 15.74
CA ILE A 89 17.96 -9.25 15.33
C ILE A 89 17.70 -8.61 13.99
N ILE A 90 17.29 -7.34 14.02
CA ILE A 90 17.31 -6.47 12.86
C ILE A 90 18.78 -6.57 12.43
N PRO A 91 19.12 -7.20 11.28
CA PRO A 91 20.48 -7.08 10.79
C PRO A 91 20.69 -5.58 10.67
N SER A 92 21.58 -5.06 11.51
CA SER A 92 21.89 -3.64 11.64
C SER A 92 21.72 -3.00 10.27
N ILE A 93 20.70 -2.14 10.13
CA ILE A 93 20.28 -1.52 8.88
C ILE A 93 21.54 -1.14 8.11
N GLY A 94 21.89 -1.94 7.10
CA GLY A 94 23.25 -2.21 6.60
C GLY A 94 24.26 -1.07 6.72
N GLY A 95 24.76 -0.85 7.94
CA GLY A 95 25.86 0.05 8.23
C GLY A 95 27.15 -0.75 8.19
N ILE A 96 28.23 -0.11 7.74
CA ILE A 96 29.56 -0.66 7.92
C ILE A 96 29.76 -0.85 9.43
N ASP A 97 29.84 -2.10 9.88
CA ASP A 97 30.13 -2.41 11.26
C ASP A 97 31.58 -1.98 11.58
N LEU A 98 31.71 -0.83 12.23
CA LEU A 98 32.99 -0.24 12.61
C LEU A 98 33.61 -0.95 13.82
N THR A 99 32.86 -1.81 14.54
CA THR A 99 33.39 -2.52 15.72
C THR A 99 34.57 -3.42 15.34
N ARG A 100 34.55 -3.99 14.13
CA ARG A 100 35.63 -4.82 13.58
C ARG A 100 36.94 -4.07 13.37
N TYR A 101 36.88 -2.76 13.09
CA TYR A 101 38.06 -1.94 12.78
C TYR A 101 38.54 -1.10 13.97
N ASN A 102 37.74 -1.02 15.04
CA ASN A 102 38.09 -0.33 16.28
C ASN A 102 38.93 -1.20 17.23
N ASN A 103 38.78 -2.53 17.17
CA ASN A 103 39.51 -3.47 18.02
C ASN A 103 40.76 -3.98 17.31
N LEU A 104 41.90 -3.33 17.58
CA LEU A 104 43.21 -3.67 17.01
C LEU A 104 43.92 -4.83 17.74
N THR A 105 43.33 -5.30 18.83
CA THR A 105 43.83 -6.43 19.62
C THR A 105 43.04 -7.70 19.35
N THR A 106 43.69 -8.84 19.50
CA THR A 106 43.07 -10.17 19.52
C THR A 106 42.50 -10.44 20.92
N GLU A 107 41.64 -11.46 21.07
CA GLU A 107 41.10 -11.88 22.39
C GLU A 107 42.19 -12.21 23.42
N SER A 108 43.42 -12.47 22.96
CA SER A 108 44.64 -12.67 23.75
C SER A 108 45.39 -11.38 24.15
N ASN A 109 44.83 -10.19 23.89
CA ASN A 109 45.48 -8.87 24.05
C ASN A 109 46.75 -8.64 23.21
N GLU A 110 47.02 -9.49 22.22
CA GLU A 110 48.12 -9.30 21.27
C GLU A 110 47.69 -8.42 20.10
N LEU A 111 48.62 -7.63 19.56
CA LEU A 111 48.38 -6.74 18.42
C LEU A 111 48.20 -7.55 17.12
N ASP A 112 47.06 -7.35 16.47
CA ASP A 112 46.78 -7.93 15.16
C ASP A 112 47.28 -7.00 14.05
N TYR A 113 48.47 -7.29 13.52
CA TYR A 113 49.10 -6.51 12.46
C TYR A 113 48.25 -6.45 11.17
N ALA A 114 47.43 -7.46 10.88
CA ALA A 114 46.57 -7.46 9.70
C ALA A 114 45.43 -6.44 9.85
N LYS A 115 44.82 -6.36 11.04
CA LYS A 115 43.81 -5.31 11.35
C LYS A 115 44.40 -3.92 11.36
N LEU A 116 45.62 -3.77 11.87
CA LEU A 116 46.32 -2.49 11.88
C LEU A 116 46.59 -1.98 10.45
N TYR A 117 47.10 -2.86 9.58
CA TYR A 117 47.40 -2.50 8.20
C TYR A 117 46.13 -2.16 7.40
N THR A 118 45.05 -2.94 7.59
CA THR A 118 43.76 -2.66 6.94
C THR A 118 43.15 -1.34 7.43
N SER A 119 43.19 -1.07 8.73
CA SER A 119 42.71 0.20 9.30
C SER A 119 43.51 1.40 8.78
N LEU A 120 44.83 1.26 8.64
CA LEU A 120 45.69 2.28 8.05
C LEU A 120 45.35 2.52 6.57
N ALA A 121 45.19 1.46 5.78
CA ALA A 121 44.82 1.57 4.37
C ALA A 121 43.45 2.26 4.20
N HIS A 122 42.46 1.88 5.02
CA HIS A 122 41.15 2.54 5.03
C HIS A 122 41.24 4.01 5.44
N SER A 123 42.08 4.34 6.41
CA SER A 123 42.31 5.73 6.84
C SER A 123 42.94 6.58 5.74
N MET A 124 43.93 6.04 5.01
CA MET A 124 44.53 6.71 3.85
C MET A 124 43.53 6.92 2.72
N LEU A 125 42.70 5.92 2.40
CA LEU A 125 41.65 6.03 1.39
C LEU A 125 40.60 7.07 1.81
N ARG A 126 40.19 7.07 3.08
CA ARG A 126 39.26 8.07 3.62
C ARG A 126 39.84 9.47 3.53
N GLN A 127 41.12 9.66 3.88
CA GLN A 127 41.81 10.95 3.75
C GLN A 127 41.80 11.42 2.30
N ARG A 128 42.14 10.55 1.35
CA ARG A 128 42.08 10.87 -0.09
C ARG A 128 40.66 11.21 -0.56
N SER A 129 39.65 10.50 -0.08
CA SER A 129 38.25 10.81 -0.40
C SER A 129 37.84 12.17 0.18
N LEU A 130 38.27 12.49 1.40
CA LEU A 130 37.99 13.77 2.04
C LEU A 130 38.70 14.93 1.36
N THR A 131 39.95 14.76 0.91
CA THR A 131 40.66 15.81 0.17
C THR A 131 39.99 16.10 -1.16
N ILE A 132 39.56 15.06 -1.89
CA ILE A 132 38.79 15.22 -3.13
C ILE A 132 37.43 15.88 -2.83
N SER A 133 36.74 15.50 -1.75
CA SER A 133 35.49 16.14 -1.35
C SER A 133 35.71 17.60 -1.01
N ASN A 134 36.70 17.93 -0.18
CA ASN A 134 37.02 19.28 0.26
C ASN A 134 37.44 20.20 -0.89
N PHE A 135 38.20 19.70 -1.85
CA PHE A 135 38.58 20.46 -3.03
C PHE A 135 37.37 20.80 -3.93
N ASN A 136 36.36 19.92 -3.96
CA ASN A 136 35.15 20.10 -4.76
C ASN A 136 33.95 20.64 -3.95
N ASN A 137 34.11 20.89 -2.64
CA ASN A 137 33.01 20.91 -1.68
C ASN A 137 32.08 22.11 -1.84
N ASP A 138 32.63 23.31 -2.03
CA ASP A 138 31.78 24.49 -1.84
C ASP A 138 30.79 24.74 -2.97
N ILE A 139 31.14 24.37 -4.21
CA ILE A 139 30.28 24.62 -5.36
C ILE A 139 29.61 23.33 -5.82
N ILE A 140 30.36 22.24 -6.03
CA ILE A 140 29.81 21.03 -6.64
C ILE A 140 28.90 20.27 -5.66
N VAL A 141 29.30 20.15 -4.39
CA VAL A 141 28.49 19.43 -3.39
C VAL A 141 27.23 20.23 -3.02
N LYS A 142 27.35 21.55 -2.82
CA LYS A 142 26.17 22.41 -2.59
C LYS A 142 25.22 22.40 -3.78
N ASN A 143 25.72 22.48 -5.01
CA ASN A 143 24.89 22.44 -6.22
C ASN A 143 24.21 21.07 -6.39
N LYS A 144 24.92 19.97 -6.14
CA LYS A 144 24.32 18.62 -6.19
C LYS A 144 23.27 18.42 -5.10
N TRP A 145 23.53 18.87 -3.88
CA TRP A 145 22.58 18.80 -2.78
C TRP A 145 21.33 19.62 -3.09
N LEU A 146 21.49 20.85 -3.59
CA LEU A 146 20.38 21.71 -3.95
C LEU A 146 19.58 21.16 -5.13
N LEU A 147 20.25 20.58 -6.13
CA LEU A 147 19.59 19.88 -7.23
C LEU A 147 18.74 18.71 -6.73
N TYR A 148 19.32 17.85 -5.88
CA TYR A 148 18.60 16.71 -5.32
C TYR A 148 17.42 17.14 -4.44
N ASN A 149 17.60 18.18 -3.64
CA ASN A 149 16.51 18.75 -2.83
C ASN A 149 15.38 19.30 -3.73
N ASN A 150 15.72 19.99 -4.81
CA ASN A 150 14.74 20.46 -5.80
C ASN A 150 14.01 19.30 -6.48
N GLN A 151 14.72 18.22 -6.84
CA GLN A 151 14.11 17.01 -7.40
C GLN A 151 13.14 16.36 -6.40
N LEU A 152 13.54 16.22 -5.14
CA LEU A 152 12.67 15.72 -4.08
C LEU A 152 11.43 16.60 -3.87
N SER A 153 11.59 17.92 -3.90
CA SER A 153 10.48 18.86 -3.81
C SER A 153 9.51 18.72 -5.00
N CYS A 154 10.05 18.54 -6.21
CA CYS A 154 9.27 18.28 -7.42
C CYS A 154 8.47 16.98 -7.30
N TYR A 155 9.09 15.88 -6.88
CA TYR A 155 8.40 14.61 -6.66
C TYR A 155 7.30 14.71 -5.60
N ASN A 156 7.57 15.38 -4.48
CA ASN A 156 6.55 15.63 -3.47
C ASN A 156 5.37 16.45 -4.01
N SER A 157 5.65 17.45 -4.86
CA SER A 157 4.61 18.25 -5.51
C SER A 157 3.76 17.41 -6.46
N ILE A 158 4.37 16.54 -7.26
CA ILE A 158 3.66 15.61 -8.15
C ILE A 158 2.77 14.67 -7.34
N LEU A 159 3.30 14.05 -6.29
CA LEU A 159 2.53 13.15 -5.42
C LEU A 159 1.35 13.86 -4.75
N LYS A 160 1.55 15.08 -4.26
CA LYS A 160 0.47 15.90 -3.70
C LYS A 160 -0.60 16.25 -4.73
N LYS A 161 -0.20 16.55 -5.98
CA LYS A 161 -1.14 16.82 -7.08
C LYS A 161 -1.96 15.58 -7.42
N GLU A 162 -1.34 14.42 -7.55
CA GLU A 162 -2.04 13.16 -7.81
C GLU A 162 -2.99 12.81 -6.67
N LEU A 163 -2.56 12.96 -5.41
CA LEU A 163 -3.41 12.74 -4.25
C LEU A 163 -4.64 13.66 -4.26
N ASN A 164 -4.44 14.95 -4.50
CA ASN A 164 -5.56 15.90 -4.60
C ASN A 164 -6.48 15.61 -5.79
N LYS A 165 -5.94 15.18 -6.94
CA LYS A 165 -6.73 14.77 -8.11
C LYS A 165 -7.60 13.56 -7.77
N LYS A 166 -7.04 12.56 -7.09
CA LYS A 166 -7.79 11.36 -6.66
C LYS A 166 -8.84 11.70 -5.61
N ARG A 167 -8.54 12.58 -4.65
CA ARG A 167 -9.53 13.08 -3.67
C ARG A 167 -10.71 13.75 -4.36
N LYS A 168 -10.45 14.69 -5.28
CA LYS A 168 -11.51 15.34 -6.06
C LYS A 168 -12.37 14.34 -6.83
N ALA A 169 -11.74 13.37 -7.50
CA ALA A 169 -12.49 12.33 -8.21
C ALA A 169 -13.39 11.49 -7.28
N ILE A 170 -12.92 11.20 -6.06
CA ILE A 170 -13.75 10.51 -5.04
C ILE A 170 -14.90 11.39 -4.58
N ASP A 171 -14.63 12.68 -4.32
CA ASP A 171 -15.64 13.64 -3.89
C ASP A 171 -16.73 13.82 -4.97
N ASP A 172 -16.34 13.94 -6.24
CA ASP A 172 -17.25 14.04 -7.38
C ASP A 172 -18.13 12.78 -7.51
N ILE A 173 -17.55 11.58 -7.38
CA ILE A 173 -18.30 10.31 -7.41
C ILE A 173 -19.28 10.24 -6.23
N ASN A 174 -18.85 10.62 -5.04
CA ASN A 174 -19.72 10.60 -3.85
C ASN A 174 -20.86 11.62 -3.97
N GLU A 175 -20.59 12.81 -4.52
CA GLU A 175 -21.61 13.81 -4.79
C GLU A 175 -22.65 13.30 -5.81
N GLN A 176 -22.18 12.67 -6.90
CA GLN A 176 -23.06 12.04 -7.89
C GLN A 176 -23.92 10.94 -7.27
N ARG A 177 -23.32 10.02 -6.50
CA ARG A 177 -24.06 8.96 -5.78
C ARG A 177 -25.09 9.54 -4.84
N LYS A 178 -24.72 10.54 -4.03
CA LYS A 178 -25.62 11.22 -3.11
C LYS A 178 -26.80 11.87 -3.85
N LYS A 179 -26.54 12.54 -4.98
CA LYS A 179 -27.59 13.17 -5.79
C LYS A 179 -28.56 12.13 -6.36
N LEU A 180 -28.05 11.04 -6.92
CA LEU A 180 -28.89 9.96 -7.47
C LEU A 180 -29.77 9.34 -6.39
N GLN A 181 -29.19 9.05 -5.23
CA GLN A 181 -29.91 8.49 -4.09
C GLN A 181 -30.97 9.46 -3.54
N LEU A 182 -30.64 10.73 -3.32
CA LEU A 182 -31.62 11.72 -2.86
C LEU A 182 -32.75 11.98 -3.86
N ASN A 183 -32.48 11.88 -5.17
CA ASN A 183 -33.51 11.99 -6.20
C ASN A 183 -34.45 10.77 -6.21
N TYR A 184 -33.96 9.58 -5.83
CA TYR A 184 -34.75 8.36 -5.74
C TYR A 184 -35.65 8.32 -4.49
N LYS A 185 -35.19 8.90 -3.38
CA LYS A 185 -35.92 8.95 -2.10
C LYS A 185 -37.43 9.30 -2.20
N PRO A 186 -37.86 10.39 -2.88
CA PRO A 186 -39.29 10.70 -2.95
C PRO A 186 -40.10 9.66 -3.74
N LEU A 187 -39.48 9.00 -4.73
CA LEU A 187 -40.14 7.92 -5.47
C LEU A 187 -40.30 6.68 -4.58
N ASP A 188 -39.28 6.34 -3.80
CA ASP A 188 -39.35 5.24 -2.83
C ASP A 188 -40.44 5.48 -1.78
N GLU A 189 -40.47 6.66 -1.16
CA GLU A 189 -41.52 7.03 -0.19
C GLU A 189 -42.94 6.95 -0.81
N TYR A 190 -43.09 7.40 -2.05
CA TYR A 190 -44.37 7.30 -2.77
C TYR A 190 -44.78 5.82 -2.99
N LEU A 191 -43.85 4.98 -3.45
CA LEU A 191 -44.11 3.56 -3.70
C LEU A 191 -44.42 2.82 -2.39
N GLN A 192 -43.70 3.10 -1.31
CA GLN A 192 -43.96 2.51 0.00
C GLN A 192 -45.34 2.90 0.55
N ASN A 193 -45.73 4.18 0.43
CA ASN A 193 -47.04 4.64 0.89
C ASN A 193 -48.16 4.00 0.07
N LYS A 194 -48.03 3.98 -1.26
CA LYS A 194 -49.00 3.33 -2.14
C LYS A 194 -49.14 1.83 -1.83
N TRP A 195 -48.01 1.15 -1.60
CA TRP A 195 -48.01 -0.27 -1.22
C TRP A 195 -48.71 -0.51 0.13
N ARG A 196 -48.46 0.35 1.13
CA ARG A 196 -49.17 0.28 2.43
C ARG A 196 -50.67 0.52 2.27
N GLU A 197 -51.08 1.45 1.42
CA GLU A 197 -52.49 1.73 1.12
C GLU A 197 -53.17 0.55 0.42
N GLU A 198 -52.51 -0.07 -0.57
CA GLU A 198 -53.03 -1.24 -1.28
C GLU A 198 -53.16 -2.47 -0.37
N ILE A 199 -52.19 -2.70 0.52
CA ILE A 199 -52.29 -3.76 1.54
C ILE A 199 -53.47 -3.50 2.48
N LYS A 200 -53.59 -2.27 2.97
CA LYS A 200 -54.68 -1.91 3.87
C LYS A 200 -56.04 -2.09 3.19
N ALA A 201 -56.15 -1.69 1.92
CA ALA A 201 -57.36 -1.90 1.13
C ALA A 201 -57.70 -3.38 0.91
N CYS A 202 -56.70 -4.27 0.77
CA CYS A 202 -56.96 -5.71 0.73
C CYS A 202 -57.41 -6.27 2.09
N VAL A 203 -56.78 -5.83 3.18
CA VAL A 203 -57.10 -6.32 4.54
C VAL A 203 -58.45 -5.80 5.04
N ASP A 204 -58.86 -4.59 4.69
CA ASP A 204 -60.15 -4.01 5.09
C ASP A 204 -61.35 -4.59 4.30
N VAL A 205 -61.10 -5.39 3.25
CA VAL A 205 -62.13 -6.03 2.41
C VAL A 205 -62.43 -7.48 2.82
N ASP A 206 -61.56 -8.09 3.66
CA ASP A 206 -61.77 -9.38 4.32
C ASP A 206 -62.43 -9.21 5.71
#